data_AF-A0A2P2IF14-F1
#
_entry.id   AF-A0A2P2IF14-F1
#
_cell.length_a   1.000
_cell.length_b   1.000
_cell.length_c   1.000
_cell.angle_alpha   90.00
_cell.angle_beta   90.00
_cell.angle_gamma   90.00
#
_symmetry.space_group_name_H-M   'P 1'
#
loop_
_entity.id
_entity.type
_entity.pdbx_description
1 polymer ?
#
loop_
_entity_poly.entity_id
_entity_poly.type
_entity_poly.pdbx_seq_one_letter_code
_entity_poly.pdbx_strand_id
1 'polypeptide(L)'
;FFNLFQSIQILKNGVQTLNYNCIKGITPNAERTKDVVSNSIGIITAINPHVGYDNASDAAKESLKTGEPIRDIIVRKGLLTHAELDIILDIFNMTNPGISGKDLLDKKKKDKKNK
;
A
#
# COMPACT_ATOMS: atom_id res chain seq x y z
N PHE A 1 40.32 3.79 -26.12
CA PHE A 1 40.27 4.85 -25.09
C PHE A 1 39.30 5.99 -25.43
N PHE A 2 39.25 6.50 -26.66
CA PHE A 2 38.33 7.59 -27.06
C PHE A 2 36.85 7.36 -26.67
N ASN A 3 36.27 6.21 -27.05
CA ASN A 3 34.87 5.89 -26.74
C ASN A 3 34.58 5.86 -25.23
N LEU A 4 35.56 5.43 -24.42
CA LEU A 4 35.39 5.39 -22.97
C LEU A 4 35.30 6.80 -22.39
N PHE A 5 36.24 7.68 -22.75
CA PHE A 5 36.24 9.07 -22.26
C PHE A 5 35.04 9.86 -22.76
N GLN A 6 34.62 9.65 -24.02
CA GLN A 6 33.41 10.28 -24.57
C GLN A 6 32.15 9.82 -23.82
N SER A 7 31.98 8.53 -23.57
CA SER A 7 30.84 8.02 -22.81
C SER A 7 30.79 8.57 -21.38
N ILE A 8 31.94 8.69 -20.70
CA ILE A 8 32.01 9.28 -19.35
C ILE A 8 31.58 10.76 -19.39
N GLN A 9 32.02 11.52 -20.39
CA GLN A 9 31.67 12.93 -20.53
C GLN A 9 30.17 13.12 -20.84
N ILE A 10 29.63 12.28 -21.72
CA ILE A 10 28.19 12.28 -22.04
C ILE A 10 27.36 11.94 -20.79
N LEU A 11 27.75 10.90 -20.04
CA LEU A 11 27.03 10.51 -18.82
C LEU A 11 27.06 11.63 -17.78
N LYS A 12 28.22 12.25 -17.55
CA LYS A 12 28.36 13.39 -16.63
C LYS A 12 27.38 14.50 -16.98
N ASN A 13 27.39 14.94 -18.24
CA ASN A 13 26.55 16.04 -18.70
C ASN A 13 25.06 15.65 -18.69
N GLY A 14 24.74 14.41 -19.06
CA GLY A 14 23.38 13.87 -19.03
C GLY A 14 22.79 13.82 -17.62
N VAL A 15 23.55 13.34 -16.64
CA VAL A 15 23.12 13.31 -15.23
C VAL A 15 22.90 14.71 -14.69
N GLN A 16 23.79 15.66 -15.01
CA GLN A 16 23.61 17.06 -14.61
C GLN A 16 22.34 17.66 -15.21
N THR A 17 22.12 17.44 -16.51
CA THR A 17 20.93 17.93 -17.22
C THR A 17 19.65 17.36 -16.62
N LEU A 18 19.60 16.05 -16.36
CA LEU A 18 18.45 15.39 -15.74
C LEU A 18 18.18 15.94 -14.32
N ASN A 19 19.24 16.19 -13.55
CA ASN A 19 19.10 16.75 -12.20
C ASN A 19 18.47 18.14 -12.22
N TYR A 20 19.01 19.06 -13.02
CA TYR A 20 18.56 20.46 -13.03
C TYR A 20 17.24 20.67 -13.76
N ASN A 21 17.00 19.97 -14.88
CA ASN A 21 15.85 20.22 -15.74
C ASN A 21 14.64 19.31 -15.44
N CYS A 22 14.80 18.30 -14.59
CA CYS A 22 13.72 17.39 -14.23
C CYS A 22 13.65 17.17 -12.71
N ILE A 23 14.67 16.53 -12.11
CA ILE A 23 14.58 16.03 -10.73
C ILE A 23 14.30 17.15 -9.72
N LYS A 24 15.00 18.29 -9.82
CA LYS A 24 14.82 19.42 -8.89
C LYS A 24 13.42 20.02 -8.90
N GLY A 25 12.67 19.86 -9.98
CA GLY A 25 11.32 20.40 -10.14
C GLY A 25 10.20 19.40 -9.84
N ILE A 26 10.52 18.15 -9.50
CA ILE A 26 9.50 17.13 -9.24
C ILE A 26 8.69 17.53 -8.00
N THR A 27 7.37 17.59 -8.17
CA THR A 27 6.42 17.83 -7.08
C THR A 27 5.38 16.71 -7.05
N PRO A 28 4.94 16.28 -5.86
CA PRO A 28 3.93 15.24 -5.75
C PRO A 28 2.53 15.81 -6.04
N ASN A 29 1.73 15.08 -6.81
CA ASN A 29 0.29 15.28 -6.86
C ASN A 29 -0.37 14.47 -5.72
N ALA A 30 -0.37 15.06 -4.52
CA ALA A 30 -0.76 14.36 -3.29
C ALA A 30 -2.21 13.83 -3.34
N GLU A 31 -3.14 14.60 -3.91
CA GLU A 31 -4.55 14.22 -4.03
C GLU A 31 -4.71 12.99 -4.93
N ARG A 32 -4.19 13.05 -6.15
CA ARG A 32 -4.23 11.90 -7.07
C ARG A 32 -3.55 10.67 -6.48
N THR A 33 -2.40 10.83 -5.83
CA THR A 33 -1.70 9.69 -5.20
C THR A 33 -2.54 9.06 -4.10
N LYS A 34 -3.18 9.87 -3.24
CA LYS A 34 -4.05 9.39 -2.18
C LYS A 34 -5.26 8.64 -2.73
N ASP A 35 -5.88 9.15 -3.80
CA ASP A 35 -7.04 8.53 -4.42
C ASP A 35 -6.69 7.20 -5.08
N VAL A 36 -5.56 7.14 -5.80
CA VAL A 36 -5.07 5.90 -6.43
C VAL A 36 -4.78 4.84 -5.38
N VAL A 37 -4.14 5.22 -4.26
CA VAL A 37 -3.89 4.27 -3.17
C VAL A 37 -5.23 3.82 -2.58
N SER A 38 -6.10 4.74 -2.16
CA SER A 38 -7.36 4.40 -1.46
C SER A 38 -8.29 3.48 -2.27
N ASN A 39 -8.26 3.57 -3.60
CA ASN A 39 -9.05 2.74 -4.50
C ASN A 39 -8.31 1.49 -5.01
N SER A 40 -7.06 1.28 -4.62
CA SER A 40 -6.26 0.14 -5.07
C SER A 40 -6.69 -1.15 -4.36
N ILE A 41 -6.98 -2.17 -5.16
CA ILE A 41 -7.28 -3.52 -4.67
C ILE A 41 -6.08 -4.13 -3.93
N GLY A 42 -4.86 -3.72 -4.27
CA GLY A 42 -3.63 -4.24 -3.64
C GLY A 42 -3.57 -4.06 -2.13
N ILE A 43 -4.33 -3.09 -1.58
CA ILE A 43 -4.43 -2.84 -0.14
C ILE A 43 -4.96 -4.05 0.64
N ILE A 44 -5.72 -4.94 0.00
CA ILE A 44 -6.31 -6.10 0.66
C ILE A 44 -5.28 -7.05 1.28
N THR A 45 -4.05 -7.06 0.75
CA THR A 45 -2.95 -7.90 1.25
C THR A 45 -2.59 -7.57 2.71
N ALA A 46 -2.75 -6.31 3.14
CA ALA A 46 -2.52 -5.90 4.52
C ALA A 46 -3.51 -6.56 5.50
N ILE A 47 -4.66 -7.01 5.00
CA ILE A 47 -5.75 -7.58 5.78
C ILE A 47 -5.57 -9.11 5.92
N ASN A 48 -4.82 -9.77 5.02
CA ASN A 48 -4.61 -11.22 5.04
C ASN A 48 -4.22 -11.79 6.42
N PRO A 49 -3.31 -11.18 7.20
CA PRO A 49 -2.95 -11.70 8.52
C PRO A 49 -4.09 -11.64 9.56
N HIS A 50 -5.09 -10.79 9.33
CA HIS A 50 -6.21 -10.54 10.24
C HIS A 50 -7.44 -11.40 9.94
N VAL A 51 -7.72 -11.64 8.65
CA VAL A 51 -8.93 -12.34 8.21
C VAL A 51 -8.64 -13.68 7.52
N GLY A 52 -7.38 -13.98 7.21
CA GLY A 52 -6.98 -15.14 6.42
C GLY A 52 -7.05 -14.90 4.92
N TYR A 53 -6.27 -15.70 4.17
CA TYR A 53 -6.15 -15.54 2.71
C TYR A 53 -7.47 -15.76 1.98
N ASP A 54 -8.26 -16.77 2.35
CA ASP A 54 -9.50 -17.11 1.65
C ASP A 54 -10.52 -15.96 1.73
N ASN A 55 -10.76 -15.43 2.93
CA ASN A 55 -11.68 -14.31 3.15
C ASN A 55 -11.25 -13.04 2.40
N ALA A 56 -9.94 -12.75 2.40
CA ALA A 56 -9.39 -11.61 1.70
C ALA A 56 -9.48 -11.77 0.17
N SER A 57 -9.18 -12.97 -0.35
CA SER A 57 -9.29 -13.30 -1.78
C SER A 57 -10.73 -13.17 -2.27
N ASP A 58 -11.70 -13.64 -1.49
CA ASP A 58 -13.11 -13.58 -1.86
C ASP A 58 -13.65 -12.15 -1.81
N ALA A 59 -13.24 -11.33 -0.83
CA ALA A 59 -13.54 -9.90 -0.83
C ALA A 59 -12.91 -9.16 -2.03
N ALA A 60 -11.68 -9.52 -2.44
CA ALA A 60 -11.05 -8.94 -3.63
C ALA A 60 -11.83 -9.25 -4.92
N LYS A 61 -12.23 -10.52 -5.10
CA LYS A 61 -13.02 -10.96 -6.26
C LYS A 61 -14.37 -10.27 -6.32
N GLU A 62 -15.00 -10.06 -5.17
CA GLU A 62 -16.28 -9.37 -5.07
C GLU A 62 -16.16 -7.90 -5.46
N SER A 63 -15.18 -7.19 -4.91
CA SER A 63 -14.89 -5.79 -5.27
C SER A 63 -14.61 -5.62 -6.77
N LEU A 64 -13.86 -6.54 -7.38
CA LEU A 64 -13.60 -6.54 -8.82
C LEU A 64 -14.87 -6.74 -9.67
N LYS A 65 -15.83 -7.52 -9.18
CA LYS A 65 -17.08 -7.80 -9.90
C LYS A 65 -18.12 -6.69 -9.73
N THR A 66 -18.24 -6.13 -8.53
CA THR A 66 -19.27 -5.15 -8.20
C THR A 66 -18.81 -3.71 -8.38
N GLY A 67 -17.50 -3.46 -8.39
CA GLY A 67 -16.93 -2.12 -8.35
C GLY A 67 -17.10 -1.44 -6.98
N GLU A 68 -17.63 -2.15 -5.97
CA GLU A 68 -17.79 -1.61 -4.62
C GLU A 68 -16.43 -1.49 -3.91
N PRO A 69 -16.23 -0.47 -3.06
CA PRO A 69 -15.04 -0.34 -2.24
C PRO A 69 -14.83 -1.55 -1.33
N ILE A 70 -13.58 -2.02 -1.25
CA ILE A 70 -13.20 -3.17 -0.42
C ILE A 70 -13.55 -2.95 1.06
N ARG A 71 -13.41 -1.71 1.54
CA ARG A 71 -13.73 -1.34 2.93
C ARG A 71 -15.19 -1.70 3.27
N ASP A 72 -16.11 -1.39 2.37
CA ASP A 72 -17.54 -1.61 2.58
C ASP A 72 -17.89 -3.10 2.54
N ILE A 73 -17.27 -3.85 1.62
CA ILE A 73 -17.46 -5.30 1.51
C ILE A 73 -16.99 -6.01 2.80
N ILE A 74 -15.85 -5.62 3.36
CA ILE A 74 -15.29 -6.24 4.56
C ILE A 74 -16.15 -5.97 5.79
N VAL A 75 -16.64 -4.73 5.93
CA VAL A 75 -17.57 -4.36 7.00
C VAL A 75 -18.90 -5.09 6.84
N ARG A 76 -19.44 -5.17 5.62
CA ARG A 76 -20.67 -5.93 5.31
C ARG A 76 -20.54 -7.41 5.65
N LYS A 77 -19.38 -8.01 5.40
CA LYS A 77 -19.09 -9.40 5.77
C LYS A 77 -18.84 -9.61 7.26
N GLY A 78 -18.78 -8.54 8.05
CA GLY A 78 -18.55 -8.60 9.50
C GLY A 78 -17.16 -9.10 9.87
N LEU A 79 -16.19 -9.04 8.96
CA LEU A 79 -14.83 -9.54 9.19
C LEU A 79 -14.02 -8.59 10.06
N LEU A 80 -14.18 -7.29 9.84
CA LEU A 80 -13.52 -6.21 10.57
C LEU A 80 -14.45 -5.00 10.69
N THR A 81 -14.26 -4.22 11.74
CA THR A 81 -14.93 -2.93 11.94
C THR A 81 -14.23 -1.80 11.18
N HIS A 82 -14.93 -0.67 10.96
CA HIS A 82 -14.31 0.52 10.36
C HIS A 82 -13.07 0.98 11.15
N ALA A 83 -13.14 0.97 12.49
CA ALA A 83 -12.01 1.38 13.33
C ALA A 83 -10.79 0.45 13.18
N GLU A 84 -11.00 -0.88 13.07
CA GLU A 84 -9.90 -1.81 12.79
C GLU A 84 -9.33 -1.60 11.39
N LEU A 85 -10.18 -1.36 10.40
CA LEU A 85 -9.75 -1.10 9.02
C LEU A 85 -8.95 0.19 8.89
N ASP A 86 -9.30 1.25 9.62
CA ASP A 86 -8.53 2.50 9.58
C ASP A 86 -7.11 2.33 10.14
N ILE A 87 -6.94 1.45 11.13
CA ILE A 87 -5.63 1.12 11.69
C ILE A 87 -4.83 0.20 10.74
N ILE A 88 -5.48 -0.82 10.19
CA ILE A 88 -4.82 -1.83 9.33
C ILE A 88 -4.48 -1.25 7.96
N LEU A 89 -5.37 -0.43 7.39
CA LEU A 89 -5.21 0.20 6.07
C LEU A 89 -4.60 1.60 6.14
N ASP A 90 -3.90 1.91 7.22
CA ASP A 90 -3.09 3.13 7.30
C ASP A 90 -1.92 3.05 6.30
N ILE A 91 -1.88 4.05 5.41
CA ILE A 91 -0.96 4.07 4.26
C ILE A 91 0.49 4.09 4.72
N PHE A 92 0.80 4.83 5.79
CA PHE A 92 2.17 4.95 6.29
C PHE A 92 2.63 3.65 6.96
N ASN A 93 1.77 3.01 7.76
CA ASN A 93 2.08 1.72 8.37
C ASN A 93 2.34 0.64 7.32
N MET A 94 1.64 0.67 6.19
CA MET A 94 1.86 -0.27 5.08
C MET A 94 3.21 -0.08 4.37
N THR A 95 3.89 1.05 4.56
CA THR A 95 5.26 1.28 4.00
C THR A 95 6.38 0.75 4.91
N ASN A 96 6.05 0.30 6.12
CA ASN A 96 7.01 -0.24 7.07
C ASN A 96 7.01 -1.77 7.06
N PRO A 97 8.15 -2.41 7.36
CA PRO A 97 8.22 -3.86 7.46
C PRO A 97 7.40 -4.36 8.65
N GLY A 98 6.62 -5.43 8.45
CA GLY A 98 5.83 -6.06 9.51
C GLY A 98 4.37 -6.27 9.11
N ILE A 99 3.53 -6.56 10.12
CA ILE A 99 2.08 -6.68 9.93
C ILE A 99 1.45 -5.36 10.35
N SER A 100 0.74 -4.70 9.41
CA SER A 100 -0.02 -3.49 9.72
C SER A 100 -1.09 -3.77 10.77
N GLY A 101 -1.22 -2.92 11.79
CA GLY A 101 -2.15 -3.11 12.89
C GLY A 101 -1.83 -4.32 13.79
N LYS A 102 -0.56 -4.70 13.93
CA LYS A 102 -0.12 -5.83 14.78
C LYS A 102 -0.74 -5.85 16.18
N ASP A 103 -0.93 -4.68 16.78
CA ASP A 103 -1.57 -4.54 18.11
C ASP A 103 -2.98 -5.16 18.17
N LEU A 104 -3.72 -5.15 17.06
CA LEU A 104 -5.05 -5.76 16.97
C LEU A 104 -4.97 -7.30 16.95
N LEU A 105 -3.93 -7.86 16.33
CA LEU A 105 -3.69 -9.31 16.37
C LEU A 105 -3.31 -9.78 17.77
N ASP A 106 -2.47 -9.00 18.45
CA ASP A 106 -1.99 -9.34 19.78
C ASP A 106 -3.13 -9.24 20.82
N LYS A 107 -4.07 -8.29 20.64
CA LYS A 107 -5.33 -8.22 21.42
C LYS A 107 -6.22 -9.44 21.16
N LYS A 108 -6.53 -9.78 19.90
CA LYS A 108 -7.34 -10.97 19.56
C LYS A 108 -6.73 -12.28 20.08
N LYS A 109 -5.41 -12.39 20.13
CA LYS A 109 -4.72 -13.54 20.73
C LYS A 109 -4.85 -13.59 22.26
N LYS A 110 -4.79 -12.45 22.95
CA LYS A 110 -5.02 -12.38 24.40
C LYS A 110 -6.46 -12.74 24.77
N ASP A 111 -7.44 -12.26 24.02
CA ASP A 111 -8.86 -12.54 24.26
C ASP A 111 -9.21 -14.02 24.04
N LYS A 112 -8.55 -14.69 23.09
CA LYS A 112 -8.67 -16.15 22.90
C LYS A 112 -7.96 -17.00 23.96
N LYS A 113 -7.00 -16.43 24.71
CA LYS A 113 -6.21 -17.15 25.72
C LYS A 113 -6.78 -17.00 27.14
N ASN A 114 -7.67 -16.02 27.35
CA ASN A 114 -8.42 -15.79 28.58
C ASN A 114 -9.84 -16.42 28.55
N LYS A 115 -10.11 -17.29 27.57
CA LYS A 115 -11.34 -18.07 27.43
C LYS A 115 -10.99 -19.55 27.40
#